data_AF-A0A7C6JK45-F1
#
_entry.id   AF-A0A7C6JK45-F1
#
_cell.length_a   1.000
_cell.length_b   1.000
_cell.length_c   1.000
_cell.angle_alpha   90.00
_cell.angle_beta   90.00
_cell.angle_gamma   90.00
#
_symmetry.space_group_name_H-M   'P 1'
#
loop_
_entity.id
_entity.type
_entity.pdbx_description
1 polymer ?
#
loop_
_entity_poly.entity_id
_entity_poly.type
_entity_poly.pdbx_seq_one_letter_code
_entity_poly.pdbx_strand_id
1 'polypeptide(L)'
;MKKITWIALIAILVMGCTLGAQDNRRDEDRSDQQPPQAPSRMENRFSAKDRAESMGKELELTAEQVAKVQALFEKQDAERAEQMAAQRERRDQAEGDREARRNEMREAREKAVAEQDAELEKIIGKEKTEQWKELREERQRTFRDANRQGHRDAPQRR
;
A
#
# COMPACT_ATOMS: atom_id res chain seq x y z
N MET A 1 38.32 -53.57 41.26
CA MET A 1 36.91 -54.02 41.10
C MET A 1 36.37 -53.29 39.88
N LYS A 2 36.66 -53.79 38.68
CA LYS A 2 36.05 -54.96 38.02
C LYS A 2 34.80 -54.54 37.23
N LYS A 3 35.04 -54.20 35.96
CA LYS A 3 34.29 -54.68 34.79
C LYS A 3 32.77 -54.39 34.74
N ILE A 4 32.32 -53.13 34.79
CA ILE A 4 30.94 -52.80 34.35
C ILE A 4 30.86 -51.48 33.54
N THR A 5 31.94 -50.70 33.44
CA THR A 5 31.91 -49.37 32.82
C THR A 5 31.89 -49.34 31.28
N TRP A 6 31.66 -50.47 30.60
CA TRP A 6 31.68 -50.57 29.13
C TRP A 6 30.42 -51.15 28.47
N ILE A 7 29.33 -51.41 29.20
CA ILE A 7 28.07 -51.93 28.62
C ILE A 7 26.92 -50.90 28.68
N ALA A 8 27.06 -49.80 29.41
CA ALA A 8 26.03 -48.76 29.47
C ALA A 8 25.97 -47.82 28.24
N LEU A 9 26.86 -48.00 27.25
CA LEU A 9 27.00 -47.11 26.09
C LEU A 9 26.35 -47.65 24.79
N ILE A 10 25.77 -48.85 24.81
CA ILE A 10 25.12 -49.46 23.63
C ILE A 10 23.58 -49.51 23.77
N ALA A 11 23.03 -49.29 24.96
CA ALA A 11 21.58 -49.23 25.17
C ALA A 11 20.93 -47.90 24.74
N ILE A 12 21.71 -46.86 24.42
CA ILE A 12 21.18 -45.54 24.01
C ILE A 12 21.10 -45.41 22.47
N LEU A 13 21.65 -46.36 21.71
CA LEU A 13 21.78 -46.24 20.24
C LEU A 13 20.63 -46.90 19.44
N VAL A 14 19.69 -47.61 20.08
CA VAL A 14 18.61 -48.35 19.37
C VAL A 14 17.21 -47.73 19.56
N MET A 15 17.07 -46.64 20.31
CA MET A 15 15.87 -45.76 20.22
C MET A 15 16.02 -44.75 19.07
N GLY A 16 16.43 -45.24 17.91
CA GLY A 16 16.15 -44.57 16.66
C GLY A 16 14.67 -44.75 16.30
N CYS A 17 14.11 -43.72 15.67
CA CYS A 17 12.95 -43.80 14.79
C CYS A 17 11.57 -43.89 15.45
N THR A 18 11.22 -42.89 16.25
CA THR A 18 9.83 -42.39 16.26
C THR A 18 9.80 -40.87 16.16
N LEU A 19 9.24 -40.38 15.04
CA LEU A 19 8.56 -39.08 14.94
C LEU A 19 9.45 -37.82 14.74
N GLY A 20 10.24 -37.81 13.68
CA GLY A 20 10.64 -36.57 12.99
C GLY A 20 9.58 -36.15 11.98
N ALA A 21 8.35 -35.88 12.41
CA ALA A 21 7.27 -35.33 11.59
C ALA A 21 6.15 -34.79 12.48
N GLN A 22 6.46 -33.87 13.39
CA GLN A 22 5.47 -33.10 14.15
C GLN A 22 6.17 -31.89 14.79
N ASP A 23 6.94 -31.13 14.01
CA ASP A 23 7.25 -29.75 14.39
C ASP A 23 6.08 -28.87 13.95
N ASN A 24 4.96 -29.09 14.63
CA ASN A 24 3.78 -28.25 14.61
C ASN A 24 3.68 -27.57 15.98
N ARG A 25 4.79 -26.96 16.41
CA ARG A 25 4.77 -25.85 17.35
C ARG A 25 4.38 -24.65 16.47
N ARG A 26 3.09 -24.35 16.32
CA ARG A 26 2.40 -23.38 17.17
C ARG A 26 3.39 -22.48 17.90
N ASP A 27 4.09 -21.64 17.12
CA ASP A 27 4.50 -20.31 17.57
C ASP A 27 3.21 -19.51 17.80
N GLU A 28 2.62 -19.79 18.95
CA GLU A 28 1.57 -19.04 19.63
C GLU A 28 2.24 -17.86 20.34
N ASP A 29 3.03 -17.09 19.59
CA ASP A 29 3.76 -15.90 20.07
C ASP A 29 3.81 -14.80 19.00
N ARG A 30 2.65 -14.58 18.36
CA ARG A 30 2.37 -13.43 17.49
C ARG A 30 1.16 -12.64 17.98
N SER A 31 0.93 -12.61 19.29
CA SER A 31 -0.18 -11.86 19.90
C SER A 31 0.23 -10.55 20.59
N ASP A 32 1.53 -10.19 20.67
CA ASP A 32 1.96 -8.93 21.32
C ASP A 32 3.01 -8.13 20.54
N GLN A 33 2.96 -8.23 19.22
CA GLN A 33 3.66 -7.30 18.36
C GLN A 33 2.79 -6.93 17.16
N GLN A 34 1.61 -6.39 17.48
CA GLN A 34 1.04 -5.39 16.60
C GLN A 34 2.10 -4.29 16.53
N PRO A 35 2.77 -4.05 15.37
CA PRO A 35 3.68 -2.92 15.29
C PRO A 35 2.87 -1.70 15.73
N PRO A 36 3.35 -0.87 16.69
CA PRO A 36 2.65 0.33 17.09
C PRO A 36 2.34 1.05 15.80
N GLN A 37 1.04 1.30 15.56
CA GLN A 37 0.48 1.86 14.34
C GLN A 37 1.44 2.88 13.76
N ALA A 38 2.36 2.44 12.91
CA ALA A 38 3.35 3.33 12.37
C ALA A 38 2.51 4.21 11.46
N PRO A 39 2.43 5.55 11.70
CA PRO A 39 1.72 6.42 10.77
C PRO A 39 2.26 6.05 9.39
N SER A 40 1.34 5.70 8.50
CA SER A 40 1.64 4.91 7.30
C SER A 40 2.94 5.44 6.71
N ARG A 41 4.02 4.65 6.72
CA ARG A 41 5.32 5.09 6.16
C ARG A 41 5.23 5.43 4.66
N MET A 42 4.06 5.23 4.07
CA MET A 42 3.64 5.55 2.71
C MET A 42 2.78 6.82 2.58
N GLU A 43 2.29 7.44 3.66
CA GLU A 43 1.33 8.56 3.58
C GLU A 43 1.95 9.84 2.97
N ASN A 44 3.26 10.06 3.12
CA ASN A 44 3.91 11.31 2.71
C ASN A 44 5.16 11.10 1.83
N ARG A 45 5.13 10.22 0.81
CA ARG A 45 6.31 10.16 -0.08
C ARG A 45 6.46 11.37 -1.00
N PHE A 46 5.40 12.16 -1.22
CA PHE A 46 5.47 13.41 -1.97
C PHE A 46 4.56 14.45 -1.34
N SER A 47 5.15 15.56 -0.86
CA SER A 47 4.37 16.71 -0.42
C SER A 47 3.64 17.36 -1.60
N ALA A 48 2.62 18.20 -1.33
CA ALA A 48 1.96 18.99 -2.37
C ALA A 48 2.97 19.80 -3.22
N LYS A 49 4.02 20.32 -2.57
CA LYS A 49 5.15 20.97 -3.22
C LYS A 49 5.92 20.03 -4.14
N ASP A 50 6.34 18.86 -3.65
CA ASP A 50 7.11 17.91 -4.48
C ASP A 50 6.33 17.46 -5.71
N ARG A 51 5.01 17.28 -5.57
CA ARG A 51 4.12 16.91 -6.68
C ARG A 51 3.93 18.02 -7.70
N ALA A 52 3.80 19.27 -7.23
CA ALA A 52 3.72 20.43 -8.11
C ALA A 52 5.04 20.65 -8.85
N GLU A 53 6.18 20.45 -8.19
CA GLU A 53 7.50 20.55 -8.81
C GLU A 53 7.76 19.42 -9.81
N SER A 54 7.38 18.18 -9.51
CA SER A 54 7.50 17.07 -10.48
C SER A 54 6.62 17.31 -11.70
N MET A 55 5.39 17.78 -11.49
CA MET A 55 4.49 18.15 -12.57
C MET A 55 5.06 19.31 -13.40
N GLY A 56 5.62 20.31 -12.74
CA GLY A 56 6.27 21.44 -13.40
C GLY A 56 7.44 21.00 -14.29
N LYS A 57 8.22 20.01 -13.86
CA LYS A 57 9.31 19.45 -14.66
C LYS A 57 8.81 18.62 -15.84
N GLU A 58 7.77 17.82 -15.64
CA GLU A 58 7.22 16.94 -16.69
C GLU A 58 6.44 17.70 -17.77
N LEU A 59 5.74 18.77 -17.37
CA LEU A 59 4.90 19.56 -18.26
C LEU A 59 5.56 20.89 -18.65
N GLU A 60 6.80 21.15 -18.22
CA GLU A 60 7.53 22.40 -18.45
C GLU A 60 6.73 23.65 -18.04
N LEU A 61 6.11 23.62 -16.84
CA LEU A 61 5.29 24.72 -16.33
C LEU A 61 6.15 25.89 -15.85
N THR A 62 5.59 27.11 -15.92
CA THR A 62 6.24 28.28 -15.33
C THR A 62 6.19 28.24 -13.79
N ALA A 63 7.10 28.96 -13.13
CA ALA A 63 7.13 29.02 -11.66
C ALA A 63 5.80 29.53 -11.07
N GLU A 64 5.12 30.45 -11.75
CA GLU A 64 3.80 30.94 -11.34
C GLU A 64 2.71 29.87 -11.45
N GLN A 65 2.75 29.04 -12.50
CA GLN A 65 1.82 27.92 -12.66
C GLN A 65 2.09 26.84 -11.61
N VAL A 66 3.36 26.51 -11.34
CA VAL A 66 3.75 25.56 -10.28
C VAL A 66 3.25 26.02 -8.92
N ALA A 67 3.36 27.31 -8.58
CA ALA A 67 2.85 27.84 -7.32
C ALA A 67 1.32 27.71 -7.19
N LYS A 68 0.58 27.96 -8.28
CA LYS A 68 -0.89 27.78 -8.32
C LYS A 68 -1.28 26.30 -8.20
N VAL A 69 -0.55 25.41 -8.86
CA VAL A 69 -0.74 23.95 -8.74
C VAL A 69 -0.41 23.46 -7.33
N GLN A 70 0.63 23.99 -6.69
CA GLN A 70 0.96 23.65 -5.30
C GLN A 70 -0.19 24.01 -4.36
N ALA A 71 -0.71 25.25 -4.44
CA ALA A 71 -1.83 25.69 -3.61
C ALA A 71 -3.10 24.85 -3.86
N LEU A 72 -3.31 24.42 -5.10
CA LEU A 72 -4.38 23.49 -5.47
C LEU A 72 -4.22 22.14 -4.77
N PHE A 73 -3.01 21.58 -4.80
CA PHE A 73 -2.71 20.28 -4.18
C PHE A 73 -2.78 20.30 -2.67
N GLU A 74 -2.42 21.41 -2.02
CA GLU A 74 -2.55 21.57 -0.57
C GLU A 74 -4.03 21.50 -0.14
N LYS A 75 -4.93 22.18 -0.86
CA LYS A 75 -6.38 22.13 -0.60
C LYS A 75 -6.92 20.71 -0.78
N GLN A 76 -6.58 20.08 -1.91
CA GLN A 76 -7.05 18.74 -2.23
C GLN A 76 -6.54 17.67 -1.24
N ASP A 77 -5.32 17.84 -0.73
CA ASP A 77 -4.77 16.93 0.27
C ASP A 77 -5.46 17.06 1.62
N ALA A 78 -5.80 18.30 2.03
CA ALA A 78 -6.59 18.53 3.24
C ALA A 78 -7.97 17.86 3.14
N GLU A 79 -8.69 18.08 2.04
CA GLU A 79 -10.00 17.43 1.79
C GLU A 79 -9.89 15.91 1.75
N ARG A 80 -8.84 15.37 1.11
CA ARG A 80 -8.60 13.93 1.07
C ARG A 80 -8.32 13.38 2.47
N ALA A 81 -7.55 14.08 3.30
CA ALA A 81 -7.24 13.67 4.65
C ALA A 81 -8.51 13.58 5.51
N GLU A 82 -9.41 14.56 5.40
CA GLU A 82 -10.70 14.55 6.08
C GLU A 82 -11.60 13.40 5.62
N GLN A 83 -11.72 13.20 4.29
CA GLN A 83 -12.49 12.09 3.73
C GLN A 83 -11.93 10.73 4.19
N MET A 84 -10.61 10.58 4.23
CA MET A 84 -9.95 9.36 4.69
C MET A 84 -10.17 9.12 6.19
N ALA A 85 -10.12 10.16 7.02
CA ALA A 85 -10.41 10.05 8.46
C ALA A 85 -11.86 9.60 8.68
N ALA A 86 -12.83 10.25 8.03
CA ALA A 86 -14.24 9.88 8.10
C ALA A 86 -14.47 8.44 7.58
N GLN A 87 -13.75 8.02 6.54
CA GLN A 87 -13.85 6.66 6.01
C GLN A 87 -13.25 5.61 6.95
N ARG A 88 -12.16 5.94 7.67
CA ARG A 88 -11.56 5.06 8.68
C ARG A 88 -12.52 4.81 9.83
N GLU A 89 -13.13 5.85 10.37
CA GLU A 89 -14.12 5.73 11.44
C GLU A 89 -15.32 4.86 11.02
N ARG A 90 -15.82 5.05 9.78
CA ARG A 90 -16.89 4.21 9.23
C ARG A 90 -16.46 2.77 8.95
N ARG A 91 -15.17 2.51 8.74
CA ARG A 91 -14.66 1.15 8.47
C ARG A 91 -14.77 0.26 9.69
N ASP A 92 -14.56 0.82 10.87
CA ASP A 92 -14.61 0.07 12.13
C ASP A 92 -16.06 -0.24 12.56
N GLN A 93 -17.05 0.42 11.95
CA GLN A 93 -18.47 0.28 12.26
C GLN A 93 -19.28 -0.52 11.23
N ALA A 94 -18.75 -0.77 10.03
CA ALA A 94 -19.53 -1.26 8.90
C ALA A 94 -19.32 -2.76 8.60
N GLU A 95 -20.20 -3.61 9.14
CA GLU A 95 -20.54 -4.92 8.55
C GLU A 95 -21.52 -4.71 7.37
N GLY A 96 -21.04 -4.10 6.28
CA GLY A 96 -21.86 -3.74 5.11
C GLY A 96 -21.48 -4.48 3.83
N ASP A 97 -22.40 -4.47 2.86
CA ASP A 97 -22.18 -5.00 1.51
C ASP A 97 -20.94 -4.35 0.87
N ARG A 98 -19.92 -5.17 0.67
CA ARG A 98 -18.60 -4.74 0.20
C ARG A 98 -18.66 -4.17 -1.21
N GLU A 99 -19.61 -4.61 -2.02
CA GLU A 99 -19.73 -4.18 -3.41
C GLU A 99 -20.32 -2.78 -3.52
N ALA A 100 -21.40 -2.50 -2.78
CA ALA A 100 -21.99 -1.16 -2.70
C ALA A 100 -20.96 -0.11 -2.24
N ARG A 101 -20.20 -0.41 -1.18
CA ARG A 101 -19.14 0.48 -0.67
C ARG A 101 -18.03 0.72 -1.70
N ARG A 102 -17.66 -0.30 -2.49
CA ARG A 102 -16.65 -0.14 -3.55
C ARG A 102 -17.16 0.79 -4.66
N ASN A 103 -18.41 0.64 -5.05
CA ASN A 103 -19.02 1.48 -6.10
C ASN A 103 -19.13 2.93 -5.63
N GLU A 104 -19.61 3.18 -4.41
CA GLU A 104 -19.66 4.52 -3.83
C GLU A 104 -18.28 5.20 -3.80
N MET A 105 -17.25 4.47 -3.35
CA MET A 105 -15.88 4.99 -3.33
C MET A 105 -15.32 5.25 -4.72
N ARG A 106 -15.71 4.43 -5.70
CA ARG A 106 -15.30 4.61 -7.10
C ARG A 106 -15.91 5.88 -7.68
N GLU A 107 -17.21 6.08 -7.49
CA GLU A 107 -17.92 7.27 -7.95
C GLU A 107 -17.40 8.54 -7.27
N ALA A 108 -17.21 8.51 -5.94
CA ALA A 108 -16.65 9.64 -5.21
C ALA A 108 -15.25 10.02 -5.72
N ARG A 109 -14.42 9.01 -6.03
CA ARG A 109 -13.09 9.23 -6.59
C ARG A 109 -13.14 9.77 -8.02
N GLU A 110 -14.03 9.26 -8.86
CA GLU A 110 -14.19 9.74 -10.25
C GLU A 110 -14.65 11.20 -10.27
N LYS A 111 -15.62 11.57 -9.42
CA LYS A 111 -16.06 12.96 -9.25
C LYS A 111 -14.92 13.87 -8.80
N ALA A 112 -14.21 13.47 -7.74
CA ALA A 112 -13.07 14.24 -7.25
C ALA A 112 -12.02 14.44 -8.36
N VAL A 113 -11.64 13.39 -9.09
CA VAL A 113 -10.65 13.53 -10.18
C VAL A 113 -11.13 14.47 -11.29
N ALA A 114 -12.41 14.42 -11.66
CA ALA A 114 -12.96 15.31 -12.68
C ALA A 114 -12.93 16.78 -12.23
N GLU A 115 -13.28 17.06 -10.97
CA GLU A 115 -13.20 18.41 -10.39
C GLU A 115 -11.74 18.91 -10.35
N GLN A 116 -10.81 18.05 -9.93
CA GLN A 116 -9.38 18.37 -9.90
C GLN A 116 -8.83 18.69 -11.29
N ASP A 117 -9.22 17.92 -12.31
CA ASP A 117 -8.77 18.13 -13.68
C ASP A 117 -9.36 19.44 -14.26
N ALA A 118 -10.60 19.80 -13.91
CA ALA A 118 -11.22 21.06 -14.32
C ALA A 118 -10.53 22.29 -13.68
N GLU A 119 -10.07 22.17 -12.44
CA GLU A 119 -9.31 23.23 -11.77
C GLU A 119 -7.88 23.32 -12.30
N LEU A 120 -7.24 22.19 -12.59
CA LEU A 120 -5.93 22.15 -13.26
C LEU A 120 -6.00 22.79 -14.65
N GLU A 121 -7.04 22.49 -15.44
CA GLU A 121 -7.23 23.07 -16.79
C GLU A 121 -7.23 24.62 -16.76
N LYS A 122 -7.80 25.22 -15.71
CA LYS A 122 -7.80 26.68 -15.53
C LYS A 122 -6.41 27.25 -15.21
N ILE A 123 -5.50 26.44 -14.67
CA ILE A 123 -4.16 26.87 -14.22
C ILE A 123 -3.11 26.62 -15.31
N ILE A 124 -3.09 25.41 -15.90
CA ILE A 124 -2.05 24.97 -16.84
C ILE A 124 -2.53 24.92 -18.30
N GLY A 125 -3.84 25.08 -18.54
CA GLY A 125 -4.45 25.01 -19.87
C GLY A 125 -4.81 23.58 -20.31
N LYS A 126 -5.60 23.47 -21.39
CA LYS A 126 -6.09 22.20 -21.95
C LYS A 126 -4.98 21.25 -22.37
N GLU A 127 -4.02 21.75 -23.14
CA GLU A 127 -2.94 20.96 -23.73
C GLU A 127 -2.09 20.26 -22.65
N LYS A 128 -1.67 20.99 -21.63
CA LYS A 128 -0.88 20.43 -20.51
C LYS A 128 -1.72 19.52 -19.61
N THR A 129 -3.02 19.76 -19.51
CA THR A 129 -3.94 18.89 -18.75
C THR A 129 -4.15 17.55 -19.46
N GLU A 130 -4.23 17.53 -20.79
CA GLU A 130 -4.32 16.28 -21.56
C GLU A 130 -3.03 15.47 -21.45
N GLN A 131 -1.86 16.10 -21.62
CA GLN A 131 -0.56 15.45 -21.38
C GLN A 131 -0.46 14.86 -19.97
N TRP A 132 -0.95 15.59 -18.98
CA TRP A 132 -0.98 15.10 -17.60
C TRP A 132 -1.91 13.89 -17.41
N LYS A 133 -3.07 13.87 -18.08
CA LYS A 133 -3.99 12.73 -18.05
C LYS A 133 -3.35 11.49 -18.65
N GLU A 134 -2.66 11.62 -19.79
CA GLU A 134 -1.94 10.52 -20.43
C GLU A 134 -0.84 9.97 -19.52
N LEU A 135 0.01 10.84 -18.95
CA LEU A 135 1.05 10.45 -18.00
C LEU A 135 0.48 9.73 -16.77
N ARG A 136 -0.66 10.22 -16.25
CA ARG A 136 -1.36 9.61 -15.11
C ARG A 136 -1.89 8.22 -15.46
N GLU A 137 -2.47 8.05 -16.65
CA GLU A 137 -2.96 6.76 -17.13
C GLU A 137 -1.82 5.77 -17.35
N GLU A 138 -0.73 6.20 -17.99
CA GLU A 138 0.44 5.36 -18.23
C GLU A 138 1.01 4.84 -16.90
N ARG A 139 1.25 5.75 -15.95
CA ARG A 139 1.66 5.37 -14.58
C ARG A 139 0.71 4.35 -13.97
N GLN A 140 -0.59 4.61 -14.07
CA GLN A 140 -1.59 3.72 -13.50
C GLN A 140 -1.58 2.33 -14.18
N ARG A 141 -1.36 2.26 -15.49
CA ARG A 141 -1.20 0.99 -16.22
C ARG A 141 0.05 0.25 -15.75
N THR A 142 1.21 0.91 -15.68
CA THR A 142 2.46 0.32 -15.19
C THR A 142 2.30 -0.25 -13.78
N PHE A 143 1.66 0.49 -12.86
CA PHE A 143 1.39 0.00 -11.52
C PHE A 143 0.44 -1.21 -11.49
N ARG A 144 -0.62 -1.21 -12.34
CA ARG A 144 -1.53 -2.36 -12.46
C ARG A 144 -0.81 -3.59 -13.00
N ASP A 145 0.04 -3.41 -14.00
CA ASP A 145 0.78 -4.50 -14.63
C ASP A 145 1.84 -5.08 -13.69
N ALA A 146 2.58 -4.23 -12.97
CA ALA A 146 3.53 -4.66 -11.95
C ALA A 146 2.84 -5.46 -10.82
N ASN A 147 1.71 -4.96 -10.32
CA ASN A 147 0.94 -5.67 -9.29
C ASN A 147 0.38 -7.01 -9.78
N ARG A 148 0.01 -7.10 -11.07
CA ARG A 148 -0.46 -8.35 -11.68
C ARG A 148 0.68 -9.36 -11.87
N GLN A 149 1.88 -8.92 -12.22
CA GLN A 149 3.06 -9.78 -12.35
C GLN A 149 3.52 -10.32 -10.99
N GLY A 150 3.64 -9.46 -9.97
CA GLY A 150 4.03 -9.89 -8.62
C GLY A 150 3.08 -10.91 -7.98
N HIS A 151 1.81 -10.96 -8.41
CA HIS A 151 0.87 -11.96 -7.94
C HIS A 151 0.96 -13.31 -8.70
N ARG A 152 1.46 -13.30 -9.94
CA ARG A 152 1.71 -14.50 -10.75
C ARG A 152 2.99 -15.22 -10.32
N ASP A 153 4.01 -14.46 -9.89
CA ASP A 153 5.31 -14.99 -9.49
C ASP A 153 5.39 -15.33 -7.99
N ALA A 154 4.31 -15.11 -7.23
CA ALA A 154 4.26 -15.50 -5.83
C ALA A 154 4.22 -17.04 -5.70
N PRO A 155 5.15 -17.67 -4.95
CA PRO A 155 5.13 -19.12 -4.78
C PRO A 155 3.80 -19.54 -4.16
N GLN A 156 3.11 -20.49 -4.80
CA GLN A 156 1.88 -21.07 -4.25
C GLN A 156 2.24 -21.70 -2.90
N ARG A 157 1.73 -21.12 -1.81
CA ARG A 157 1.80 -21.73 -0.48
C ARG A 157 0.95 -23.00 -0.55
N ARG A 158 1.62 -24.14 -0.74
CA ARG A 158 1.05 -25.49 -0.60
C ARG A 158 1.23 -25.96 0.83
#